data_AF-A0A6A4LJA2-F1
#
_entry.id   AF-A0A6A4LJA2-F1
#
_cell.length_a   1.000
_cell.length_b   1.000
_cell.length_c   1.000
_cell.angle_alpha   90.00
_cell.angle_beta   90.00
_cell.angle_gamma   90.00
#
_symmetry.space_group_name_H-M   'P 1'
#
loop_
_entity.id
_entity.type
_entity.pdbx_description
1 polymer ?
#
loop_
_entity_poly.entity_id
_entity_poly.type
_entity_poly.pdbx_seq_one_letter_code
_entity_poly.pdbx_strand_id
1 'polypeptide(L)'
;MFFSLVLGGIDSVEVAVVLYIDRKIMKENIGSRKQGAASPCAACKLLRRRCAHDCVFAPYFPADEPQKFASVHKVFGASNVNKMLQELPVQQRGDAVKSMVYEANARVRDPVYGCVGAISSLQHQIDVLQTQLALAQAEVVHMRMREFSSISIPPATNSPENDSPSPSSKLITPSSQTKSFFNIDMVVDHANMGDSLWSC
;
A
#
# COMPACT_ATOMS: atom_id res chain seq x y z
N MET A 1 7.40 11.22 17.88
CA MET A 1 8.74 11.42 17.29
C MET A 1 8.78 11.36 15.76
N PHE A 2 7.67 11.18 15.04
CA PHE A 2 7.55 11.69 13.65
C PHE A 2 6.43 12.73 13.46
N PHE A 3 5.46 12.81 14.39
CA PHE A 3 4.52 13.94 14.51
C PHE A 3 4.59 14.69 15.86
N SER A 4 5.60 14.40 16.69
CA SER A 4 5.83 15.15 17.96
C SER A 4 7.28 15.50 18.24
N LEU A 5 8.20 15.25 17.29
CA LEU A 5 9.54 15.87 17.32
C LEU A 5 9.67 17.01 16.31
N VAL A 6 8.60 17.33 15.59
CA VAL A 6 8.52 18.49 14.68
C VAL A 6 7.40 19.40 15.19
N LEU A 7 7.52 19.87 16.43
CA LEU A 7 6.68 20.97 16.93
C LEU A 7 7.58 22.18 17.16
N GLY A 8 7.85 22.84 16.04
CA GLY A 8 8.50 24.14 15.95
C GLY A 8 8.03 24.89 14.71
N GLY A 9 6.72 24.89 14.45
CA GLY A 9 6.12 25.55 13.29
C GLY A 9 5.22 24.60 12.51
N ILE A 10 3.92 24.83 12.56
CA ILE A 10 2.96 24.15 11.70
C ILE A 10 3.06 24.86 10.35
N ASP A 11 3.89 24.38 9.44
CA ASP A 11 3.83 24.82 8.05
C ASP A 11 2.61 24.17 7.40
N SER A 12 1.71 24.98 6.82
CA SER A 12 0.48 24.56 6.12
C SER A 12 0.66 23.45 5.07
N VAL A 13 1.91 23.14 4.68
CA VAL A 13 2.25 22.16 3.66
C VAL A 13 2.10 20.71 4.11
N GLU A 14 2.23 20.39 5.40
CA GLU A 14 2.16 18.99 5.86
C GLU A 14 0.70 18.51 6.01
N VAL A 15 -0.17 19.40 6.49
CA VAL A 15 -1.63 19.25 6.41
C VAL A 15 -2.07 19.18 4.95
N ALA A 16 -1.46 19.98 4.07
CA ALA A 16 -1.74 19.95 2.64
C ALA A 16 -1.29 18.65 1.97
N VAL A 17 -0.19 17.99 2.38
CA VAL A 17 0.25 16.70 1.81
C VAL A 17 -0.68 15.57 2.23
N VAL A 18 -1.14 15.53 3.48
CA VAL A 18 -2.18 14.59 3.93
C VAL A 18 -3.49 14.82 3.17
N LEU A 19 -3.92 16.09 3.04
CA LEU A 19 -5.09 16.45 2.23
C LEU A 19 -4.89 16.21 0.72
N TYR A 20 -3.66 16.28 0.20
CA TYR A 20 -3.33 16.08 -1.21
C TYR A 20 -3.34 14.60 -1.59
N ILE A 21 -2.90 13.72 -0.69
CA ILE A 21 -3.00 12.26 -0.86
C ILE A 21 -4.47 11.81 -0.75
N ASP A 22 -5.25 12.35 0.19
CA ASP A 22 -6.69 12.05 0.31
C ASP A 22 -7.51 12.54 -0.90
N ARG A 23 -7.10 13.63 -1.56
CA ARG A 23 -7.80 14.19 -2.72
C ARG A 23 -7.78 13.28 -3.96
N LYS A 24 -6.87 12.30 -4.05
CA LYS A 24 -6.77 11.41 -5.22
C LYS A 24 -7.58 10.11 -5.09
N ILE A 25 -8.11 9.77 -3.91
CA ILE A 25 -8.70 8.44 -3.66
C ILE A 25 -10.22 8.42 -3.41
N MET A 26 -10.88 9.51 -2.98
CA MET A 26 -12.34 9.46 -2.78
C MET A 26 -13.06 10.69 -3.31
N LYS A 27 -13.47 10.61 -4.58
CA LYS A 27 -14.69 11.28 -5.03
C LYS A 27 -15.86 10.40 -4.60
N GLU A 28 -16.47 10.67 -3.45
CA GLU A 28 -17.93 10.58 -3.36
C GLU A 28 -18.54 11.29 -2.15
N ASN A 29 -19.78 11.68 -2.41
CA ASN A 29 -20.66 12.63 -1.76
C ASN A 29 -21.16 12.10 -0.40
N ILE A 30 -21.19 12.94 0.65
CA ILE A 30 -21.88 12.59 1.90
C ILE A 30 -23.17 13.40 2.02
N GLY A 31 -24.26 12.68 1.80
CA GLY A 31 -25.63 13.11 2.04
C GLY A 31 -25.92 13.24 3.52
N SER A 32 -26.53 14.38 3.86
CA SER A 32 -27.14 14.68 5.15
C SER A 32 -28.32 13.75 5.44
N ARG A 33 -28.44 13.21 6.67
CA ARG A 33 -29.73 12.70 7.15
C ARG A 33 -30.00 12.93 8.66
N LYS A 34 -31.05 13.73 8.86
CA LYS A 34 -32.12 13.86 9.88
C LYS A 34 -31.86 13.51 11.36
N GLN A 35 -32.09 14.53 12.20
CA GLN A 35 -32.19 14.48 13.65
C GLN A 35 -33.39 13.65 14.14
N GLY A 36 -33.13 12.72 15.05
CA GLY A 36 -34.10 12.12 15.97
C GLY A 36 -33.52 12.13 17.38
N ALA A 37 -34.30 12.58 18.38
CA ALA A 37 -34.02 12.66 19.82
C ALA A 37 -32.57 13.04 20.21
N ALA A 38 -32.38 14.27 20.73
CA ALA A 38 -31.08 14.92 20.98
C ALA A 38 -30.19 14.21 22.02
N SER A 39 -29.69 13.03 21.69
CA SER A 39 -28.57 12.40 22.38
C SER A 39 -27.30 13.22 22.10
N PRO A 40 -26.43 13.40 23.12
CA PRO A 40 -25.16 14.10 22.89
C PRO A 40 -24.31 13.30 21.89
N CYS A 41 -23.61 14.01 21.01
CA CYS A 41 -22.66 13.39 20.08
C CYS A 41 -21.58 12.60 20.85
N ALA A 42 -20.89 11.66 20.18
CA ALA A 42 -19.87 10.82 20.81
C ALA A 42 -18.80 11.64 21.55
N ALA A 43 -18.40 12.78 20.98
CA ALA A 43 -17.43 13.68 21.60
C ALA A 43 -17.93 14.27 22.92
N CYS A 44 -19.11 14.87 22.90
CA CYS A 44 -19.69 15.49 24.11
C CYS A 44 -20.01 14.45 25.18
N LYS A 45 -20.44 13.24 24.78
CA LYS A 45 -20.65 12.10 25.68
C LYS A 45 -19.34 11.68 26.35
N LEU A 46 -18.26 11.50 25.60
CA LEU A 46 -16.95 11.11 26.15
C LEU A 46 -16.36 12.19 27.05
N LEU A 47 -16.47 13.45 26.64
CA LEU A 47 -15.97 14.61 27.39
C LEU A 47 -16.87 15.03 28.57
N ARG A 48 -17.99 14.34 28.80
CA ARG A 48 -18.95 14.60 29.87
C ARG A 48 -19.45 16.06 29.91
N ARG A 49 -19.70 16.65 28.74
CA ARG A 49 -20.18 18.04 28.59
C ARG A 49 -21.48 18.12 27.79
N ARG A 50 -22.17 19.25 27.88
CA ARG A 50 -23.40 19.49 27.11
C ARG A 50 -23.10 19.58 25.60
N CYS A 51 -23.91 18.91 24.80
CA CYS A 51 -23.86 19.03 23.34
C CYS A 51 -24.75 20.20 22.88
N ALA A 52 -24.14 21.31 22.48
CA ALA A 52 -24.85 22.47 21.93
C ALA A 52 -25.37 22.19 20.50
N HIS A 53 -26.32 23.01 20.03
CA HIS A 53 -26.90 22.88 18.69
C HIS A 53 -25.88 23.14 17.58
N ASP A 54 -24.88 23.99 17.84
CA ASP A 54 -23.77 24.37 16.96
C ASP A 54 -22.48 23.59 17.25
N CYS A 55 -22.58 22.42 17.90
CA CYS A 55 -21.42 21.62 18.26
C CYS A 55 -20.62 21.20 17.01
N VAL A 56 -19.36 21.65 16.92
CA VAL A 56 -18.46 21.34 15.80
C VAL A 56 -18.17 19.85 15.61
N PHE A 57 -18.31 19.05 16.66
CA PHE A 57 -18.06 17.60 16.61
C PHE A 57 -19.30 16.81 16.17
N ALA A 58 -20.50 17.35 16.37
CA ALA A 58 -21.75 16.61 16.18
C ALA A 58 -21.96 16.07 14.75
N PRO A 59 -21.63 16.82 13.67
CA PRO A 59 -21.77 16.31 12.31
C PRO A 59 -20.85 15.14 11.95
N TYR A 60 -19.74 14.97 12.69
CA TYR A 60 -18.67 14.03 12.31
C TYR A 60 -18.47 12.88 13.30
N PHE A 61 -18.95 13.02 14.54
CA PHE A 61 -18.84 12.02 15.60
C PHE A 61 -20.23 11.69 16.17
N PRO A 62 -21.07 10.97 15.41
CA PRO A 62 -22.42 10.64 15.84
C PRO A 62 -22.41 9.66 17.04
N ALA A 63 -23.52 9.58 17.77
CA ALA A 63 -23.58 8.88 19.06
C ALA A 63 -23.48 7.34 18.96
N ASP A 64 -23.78 6.79 17.79
CA ASP A 64 -23.68 5.39 17.39
C ASP A 64 -22.24 4.92 17.19
N GLU A 65 -21.30 5.83 16.96
CA GLU A 65 -19.88 5.51 16.71
C GLU A 65 -18.94 6.08 17.80
N PRO A 66 -19.09 5.70 19.08
CA PRO A 66 -18.30 6.27 20.17
C PRO A 66 -16.79 5.98 20.05
N GLN A 67 -16.41 4.87 19.44
CA GLN A 67 -15.01 4.48 19.28
C GLN A 67 -14.23 5.40 18.34
N LYS A 68 -14.87 5.99 17.31
CA LYS A 68 -14.21 6.95 16.40
C LYS A 68 -13.63 8.12 17.18
N PHE A 69 -14.44 8.73 18.04
CA PHE A 69 -13.97 9.85 18.83
C PHE A 69 -13.00 9.41 19.94
N ALA A 70 -13.18 8.23 20.52
CA ALA A 70 -12.26 7.72 21.55
C ALA A 70 -10.82 7.57 21.04
N SER A 71 -10.63 6.95 19.86
CA SER A 71 -9.31 6.82 19.24
C SER A 71 -8.70 8.18 18.91
N VAL A 72 -9.47 9.05 18.26
CA VAL A 72 -9.03 10.40 17.87
C VAL A 72 -8.66 11.25 19.09
N HIS A 73 -9.47 11.17 20.15
CA HIS A 73 -9.21 11.86 21.42
C HIS A 73 -7.93 11.35 22.09
N LYS A 74 -7.69 10.04 22.07
CA LYS A 74 -6.49 9.42 22.66
C LYS A 74 -5.20 9.86 21.96
N VAL A 75 -5.23 10.01 20.64
CA VAL A 75 -4.03 10.28 19.83
C VAL A 75 -3.80 11.78 19.63
N PHE A 76 -4.84 12.53 19.28
CA PHE A 76 -4.72 13.95 18.96
C PHE A 76 -5.18 14.85 20.11
N GLY A 77 -6.11 14.40 20.94
CA GLY A 77 -6.76 15.24 21.96
C GLY A 77 -7.89 16.11 21.40
N ALA A 78 -8.91 16.39 22.22
CA ALA A 78 -10.11 17.11 21.78
C ALA A 78 -9.81 18.53 21.28
N SER A 79 -8.90 19.25 21.95
CA SER A 79 -8.55 20.63 21.60
C SER A 79 -7.86 20.75 20.25
N ASN A 80 -6.94 19.82 19.95
CA ASN A 80 -6.25 19.81 18.66
C ASN A 80 -7.20 19.46 17.53
N VAL A 81 -8.09 18.48 17.73
CA VAL A 81 -9.12 18.12 16.75
C VAL A 81 -10.05 19.30 16.49
N ASN A 82 -10.49 20.00 17.55
CA ASN A 82 -11.28 21.23 17.38
C ASN A 82 -10.53 22.29 16.56
N LYS A 83 -9.25 22.53 16.87
CA LYS A 83 -8.41 23.50 16.16
C LYS A 83 -8.27 23.14 14.67
N MET A 84 -7.87 21.91 14.37
CA MET A 84 -7.72 21.40 13.00
C MET A 84 -9.02 21.50 12.19
N LEU A 85 -10.17 21.19 12.80
CA LEU A 85 -11.46 21.34 12.11
C LEU A 85 -11.79 22.80 11.85
N GLN A 86 -11.50 23.71 12.78
CA GLN A 86 -11.79 25.14 12.61
C GLN A 86 -10.91 25.80 11.55
N GLU A 87 -9.67 25.33 11.36
CA GLU A 87 -8.75 25.80 10.32
C GLU A 87 -9.15 25.36 8.90
N LEU A 88 -10.03 24.36 8.78
CA LEU A 88 -10.49 23.83 7.49
C LEU A 88 -11.86 24.39 7.06
N PRO A 89 -12.07 24.61 5.75
CA PRO A 89 -13.40 24.83 5.19
C PRO A 89 -14.35 23.68 5.54
N VAL A 90 -15.62 23.98 5.82
CA VAL A 90 -16.61 22.99 6.27
C VAL A 90 -16.71 21.77 5.34
N GLN A 91 -16.55 21.99 4.03
CA GLN A 91 -16.62 20.93 3.01
C GLN A 91 -15.51 19.88 3.15
N GLN A 92 -14.35 20.24 3.70
CA GLN A 92 -13.20 19.35 3.83
C GLN A 92 -13.13 18.66 5.20
N ARG A 93 -13.87 19.17 6.18
CA ARG A 93 -13.85 18.65 7.55
C ARG A 93 -14.27 17.19 7.64
N GLY A 94 -15.22 16.77 6.81
CA GLY A 94 -15.66 15.37 6.77
C GLY A 94 -14.52 14.42 6.41
N ASP A 95 -13.76 14.74 5.37
CA ASP A 95 -12.61 13.93 4.93
C ASP A 95 -11.47 14.02 5.94
N ALA A 96 -11.17 15.21 6.47
CA ALA A 96 -10.17 15.36 7.52
C ALA A 96 -10.48 14.49 8.75
N VAL A 97 -11.74 14.36 9.16
CA VAL A 97 -12.13 13.45 10.25
C VAL A 97 -11.89 11.99 9.87
N LYS A 98 -12.16 11.57 8.63
CA LYS A 98 -11.85 10.20 8.19
C LYS A 98 -10.36 9.91 8.30
N SER A 99 -9.50 10.85 7.87
CA SER A 99 -8.05 10.72 7.94
C SER A 99 -7.56 10.68 9.39
N MET A 100 -8.05 11.58 10.24
CA MET A 100 -7.75 11.56 11.69
C MET A 100 -8.17 10.24 12.34
N VAL A 101 -9.35 9.70 12.02
CA VAL A 101 -9.81 8.41 12.55
C VAL A 101 -8.91 7.27 12.09
N TYR A 102 -8.53 7.23 10.81
CA TYR A 102 -7.63 6.23 10.28
C TYR A 102 -6.27 6.25 11.00
N GLU A 103 -5.65 7.43 11.08
CA GLU A 103 -4.35 7.60 11.72
C GLU A 103 -4.42 7.26 13.21
N ALA A 104 -5.45 7.71 13.91
CA ALA A 104 -5.64 7.40 15.32
C ALA A 104 -5.78 5.89 15.54
N ASN A 105 -6.58 5.20 14.73
CA ASN A 105 -6.75 3.76 14.83
C ASN A 105 -5.44 3.01 14.53
N ALA A 106 -4.68 3.45 13.52
CA ALA A 106 -3.38 2.88 13.23
C ALA A 106 -2.43 3.04 14.42
N ARG A 107 -2.40 4.22 15.06
CA ARG A 107 -1.57 4.49 16.24
C ARG A 107 -2.02 3.75 17.49
N VAL A 108 -3.32 3.46 17.62
CA VAL A 108 -3.85 2.62 18.70
C VAL A 108 -3.41 1.17 18.53
N ARG A 109 -3.41 0.63 17.30
CA ARG A 109 -2.96 -0.74 17.00
C ARG A 109 -1.45 -0.89 17.07
N ASP A 110 -0.72 0.10 16.56
CA ASP A 110 0.74 0.15 16.57
C ASP A 110 1.20 1.47 17.21
N PRO A 111 1.50 1.47 18.52
CA PRO A 111 1.96 2.67 19.23
C PRO A 111 3.32 3.19 18.75
N VAL A 112 4.13 2.34 18.12
CA VAL A 112 5.49 2.65 17.68
C VAL A 112 5.45 3.32 16.31
N TYR A 113 4.92 2.63 15.29
CA TYR A 113 4.96 3.07 13.90
C TYR A 113 3.61 3.60 13.39
N GLY A 114 2.48 3.18 13.95
CA GLY A 114 1.15 3.62 13.52
C GLY A 114 0.93 3.44 12.00
N CYS A 115 0.49 4.50 11.32
CA CYS A 115 0.31 4.48 9.86
C CYS A 115 1.64 4.42 9.09
N VAL A 116 2.77 4.82 9.69
CA VAL A 116 4.10 4.76 9.05
C VAL A 116 4.52 3.32 8.80
N GLY A 117 4.14 2.38 9.66
CA GLY A 117 4.39 0.95 9.44
C GLY A 117 3.70 0.43 8.18
N ALA A 118 2.45 0.86 7.93
CA ALA A 118 1.72 0.53 6.71
C ALA A 118 2.39 1.15 5.47
N ILE A 119 2.81 2.42 5.55
CA ILE A 119 3.53 3.10 4.46
C ILE A 119 4.82 2.35 4.13
N SER A 120 5.63 2.02 5.13
CA SER A 120 6.90 1.29 4.94
C SER A 120 6.68 -0.10 4.33
N SER A 121 5.65 -0.82 4.78
CA SER A 121 5.30 -2.14 4.23
C SER A 121 4.89 -2.05 2.76
N LEU A 122 4.10 -1.04 2.40
CA LEU A 122 3.68 -0.80 1.01
C LEU A 122 4.86 -0.39 0.12
N GLN A 123 5.75 0.47 0.61
CA GLN A 123 6.97 0.84 -0.11
C GLN A 123 7.85 -0.38 -0.39
N HIS A 124 8.05 -1.24 0.61
CA HIS A 124 8.79 -2.48 0.43
C HIS A 124 8.13 -3.40 -0.61
N GLN A 125 6.79 -3.51 -0.60
CA GLN A 125 6.07 -4.29 -1.59
C GLN A 125 6.23 -3.73 -3.01
N ILE A 126 6.22 -2.40 -3.16
CA ILE A 126 6.51 -1.74 -4.44
C ILE A 126 7.90 -2.12 -4.94
N ASP A 127 8.92 -2.06 -4.08
CA ASP A 127 10.30 -2.38 -4.46
C ASP A 127 10.45 -3.86 -4.89
N VAL A 128 9.83 -4.77 -4.14
CA VAL A 128 9.81 -6.20 -4.47
C VAL A 128 9.13 -6.44 -5.81
N LEU A 129 7.96 -5.85 -6.05
CA LEU A 129 7.23 -6.00 -7.30
C LEU A 129 7.97 -5.39 -8.50
N GLN A 130 8.63 -4.24 -8.32
CA GLN A 130 9.48 -3.64 -9.35
C GLN A 130 10.67 -4.54 -9.70
N THR A 131 11.29 -5.15 -8.69
CA THR A 131 12.38 -6.11 -8.89
C THR A 131 11.91 -7.35 -9.67
N GLN A 132 10.76 -7.92 -9.27
CA GLN A 132 10.18 -9.07 -9.98
C GLN A 132 9.83 -8.74 -11.43
N LEU A 133 9.27 -7.54 -11.67
CA LEU A 133 8.99 -7.07 -13.02
C LEU A 133 10.26 -6.95 -13.86
N ALA A 134 11.33 -6.37 -13.30
CA ALA A 134 12.61 -6.25 -13.99
C ALA A 134 13.22 -7.61 -14.35
N LEU A 135 13.15 -8.58 -13.43
CA LEU A 135 13.62 -9.95 -13.67
C LEU A 135 12.82 -10.64 -14.78
N ALA A 136 11.48 -10.57 -14.73
CA ALA A 136 10.62 -11.15 -15.75
C ALA A 136 10.86 -10.51 -17.13
N GLN A 137 11.05 -9.19 -17.18
CA GLN A 137 11.38 -8.48 -18.43
C GLN A 137 12.74 -8.92 -18.99
N ALA A 138 13.76 -9.08 -18.13
CA ALA A 138 15.07 -9.57 -18.54
C ALA A 138 14.99 -11.01 -19.10
N GLU A 139 14.18 -11.87 -18.47
CA GLU A 139 13.96 -13.24 -18.94
C GLU A 139 13.28 -13.27 -20.32
N VAL A 140 12.25 -12.44 -20.54
CA VAL A 140 11.60 -12.31 -21.85
C VAL A 140 12.59 -11.87 -22.94
N VAL A 141 13.45 -10.90 -22.64
CA VAL A 141 14.49 -10.46 -23.59
C VAL A 141 15.48 -11.60 -23.87
N HIS A 142 15.92 -12.31 -22.84
CA HIS A 142 16.84 -13.44 -22.99
C HIS A 142 16.25 -14.56 -23.88
N MET A 143 14.98 -14.92 -23.67
CA MET A 143 14.29 -15.92 -24.51
C MET A 143 14.21 -15.47 -25.98
N ARG A 144 13.83 -14.22 -26.23
CA ARG A 144 13.80 -13.66 -27.60
C ARG A 144 15.16 -13.69 -28.27
N MET A 145 16.23 -13.30 -27.56
CA MET A 145 17.60 -13.35 -28.12
C MET A 145 18.03 -14.77 -28.48
N ARG A 146 17.61 -15.77 -27.68
CA ARG A 146 17.86 -17.19 -27.95
C ARG A 146 17.14 -17.68 -29.20
N GLU A 147 15.88 -17.29 -29.40
CA GLU A 147 15.11 -17.60 -30.62
C GLU A 147 15.81 -17.04 -31.87
N PHE A 148 16.22 -15.77 -31.84
CA PHE A 148 16.96 -15.14 -32.95
C PHE A 148 18.31 -15.82 -33.25
N SER A 149 19.02 -16.29 -32.23
CA SER A 149 20.30 -16.99 -32.39
C SER A 149 20.15 -18.41 -32.93
N SER A 150 18.97 -19.01 -32.82
CA SER A 150 18.69 -20.38 -33.31
C SER A 150 18.33 -20.44 -34.80
N ILE A 151 18.00 -19.31 -35.42
CA ILE A 151 17.59 -19.21 -36.84
C ILE A 151 18.79 -18.95 -37.77
N SER A 152 19.98 -18.62 -37.24
CA SER A 152 21.15 -18.20 -38.02
C SER A 152 22.19 -19.30 -38.31
N ILE A 153 21.86 -20.60 -38.18
CA ILE A 153 22.72 -21.68 -38.70
C ILE A 153 22.19 -22.12 -40.07
N PRO A 154 22.79 -21.68 -41.21
CA PRO A 154 22.53 -22.34 -42.48
C PRO A 154 23.06 -23.79 -42.42
N PRO A 155 22.34 -24.79 -42.93
CA PRO A 155 22.88 -26.13 -43.07
C PRO A 155 24.05 -26.04 -44.07
N ALA A 156 25.25 -26.38 -43.60
CA ALA A 156 26.41 -26.55 -44.48
C ALA A 156 26.05 -27.63 -45.53
N THR A 157 25.78 -27.21 -46.75
CA THR A 157 25.60 -28.08 -47.90
C THR A 157 26.94 -28.67 -48.31
N ASN A 158 26.99 -30.00 -48.27
CA ASN A 158 28.11 -30.87 -48.66
C ASN A 158 28.69 -30.55 -50.05
N SER A 159 30.03 -30.60 -50.21
CA SER A 159 30.77 -31.29 -51.32
C SER A 159 32.29 -31.00 -51.27
N PRO A 160 33.15 -31.83 -51.90
CA PRO A 160 34.43 -32.28 -51.32
C PRO A 160 35.71 -31.72 -51.99
N GLU A 161 36.86 -32.08 -51.39
CA GLU A 161 38.24 -32.08 -51.93
C GLU A 161 38.97 -30.73 -52.10
N ASN A 162 39.93 -30.43 -51.20
CA ASN A 162 41.35 -30.39 -51.58
C ASN A 162 42.32 -30.33 -50.39
N ASP A 163 43.49 -30.89 -50.63
CA ASP A 163 44.54 -31.34 -49.71
C ASP A 163 45.30 -30.32 -48.85
N SER A 164 45.87 -30.87 -47.76
CA SER A 164 47.17 -30.58 -47.11
C SER A 164 47.23 -29.80 -45.76
N PRO A 165 48.23 -30.09 -44.88
CA PRO A 165 47.98 -30.29 -43.45
C PRO A 165 48.71 -29.35 -42.45
N SER A 166 48.10 -29.23 -41.24
CA SER A 166 48.69 -29.04 -39.88
C SER A 166 49.26 -27.65 -39.46
N PRO A 167 49.42 -27.33 -38.13
CA PRO A 167 49.30 -28.18 -36.92
C PRO A 167 48.46 -27.64 -35.70
N SER A 168 47.97 -28.61 -34.92
CA SER A 168 47.57 -28.67 -33.49
C SER A 168 47.49 -27.42 -32.58
N SER A 169 46.36 -27.29 -31.87
CA SER A 169 46.35 -27.19 -30.39
C SER A 169 44.97 -27.50 -29.75
N LYS A 170 44.99 -28.56 -28.92
CA LYS A 170 44.08 -29.06 -27.88
C LYS A 170 42.99 -28.12 -27.34
N LEU A 171 41.75 -28.62 -27.16
CA LEU A 171 40.94 -28.40 -25.94
C LEU A 171 39.70 -29.32 -25.85
N ILE A 172 39.81 -30.29 -24.94
CA ILE A 172 38.83 -30.88 -24.01
C ILE A 172 37.34 -30.56 -24.26
N THR A 173 36.57 -31.60 -24.59
CA THR A 173 35.13 -31.69 -24.30
C THR A 173 34.94 -32.01 -22.81
N PRO A 174 33.87 -31.50 -22.18
CA PRO A 174 33.01 -32.45 -21.49
C PRO A 174 31.55 -32.27 -21.87
N SER A 175 30.93 -33.43 -22.07
CA SER A 175 29.50 -33.66 -22.12
C SER A 175 28.79 -32.97 -20.95
N SER A 176 27.78 -32.16 -21.24
CA SER A 176 26.81 -31.70 -20.25
C SER A 176 25.45 -32.24 -20.65
N GLN A 177 25.11 -33.39 -20.06
CA GLN A 177 23.74 -33.86 -19.92
C GLN A 177 22.92 -32.75 -19.25
N THR A 178 22.09 -32.02 -20.00
CA THR A 178 21.00 -31.24 -19.41
C THR A 178 19.88 -32.19 -19.06
N LYS A 179 20.05 -32.89 -17.93
CA LYS A 179 18.92 -33.48 -17.22
C LYS A 179 18.02 -32.32 -16.77
N SER A 180 16.84 -32.29 -17.37
CA SER A 180 15.66 -31.59 -16.91
C SER A 180 15.54 -31.63 -15.38
N PHE A 181 15.67 -30.47 -14.76
CA PHE A 181 15.14 -30.09 -13.46
C PHE A 181 14.32 -28.85 -13.84
N PHE A 182 13.00 -28.89 -14.03
CA PHE A 182 11.98 -29.25 -13.07
C PHE A 182 10.81 -29.94 -13.78
N ASN A 183 10.64 -31.24 -13.50
CA ASN A 183 9.31 -31.83 -13.46
C ASN A 183 9.04 -32.11 -11.98
N ILE A 184 8.38 -31.16 -11.32
CA ILE A 184 7.59 -31.45 -10.12
C ILE A 184 6.15 -31.13 -10.49
N ASP A 185 5.45 -32.25 -10.62
CA ASP A 185 4.02 -32.47 -10.64
C ASP A 185 3.17 -31.32 -10.07
N MET A 186 2.25 -30.85 -10.90
CA MET A 186 1.15 -30.00 -10.52
C MET A 186 0.09 -30.88 -9.83
N VAL A 187 0.34 -31.32 -8.59
CA VAL A 187 -0.72 -31.89 -7.76
C VAL A 187 -1.63 -30.75 -7.34
N VAL A 188 -2.74 -30.65 -8.07
CA VAL A 188 -3.92 -29.88 -7.69
C VAL A 188 -4.55 -30.59 -6.50
N ASP A 189 -4.35 -30.06 -5.29
CA ASP A 189 -5.29 -30.27 -4.19
C ASP A 189 -6.17 -29.03 -4.09
N HIS A 190 -7.38 -29.14 -4.64
CA HIS A 190 -8.45 -28.19 -4.45
C HIS A 190 -9.28 -28.67 -3.25
N ALA A 191 -8.90 -28.25 -2.04
CA ALA A 191 -9.76 -28.40 -0.87
C ALA A 191 -9.54 -27.25 0.14
N ASN A 192 -10.47 -26.30 0.08
CA ASN A 192 -11.12 -25.67 1.24
C ASN A 192 -10.25 -25.07 2.36
N MET A 193 -9.98 -23.77 2.30
CA MET A 193 -10.11 -22.88 3.46
C MET A 193 -10.58 -21.50 3.00
N GLY A 194 -11.89 -21.42 2.74
CA GLY A 194 -12.62 -20.17 2.97
C GLY A 194 -12.71 -19.89 4.47
N ASP A 195 -12.87 -18.62 4.78
CA ASP A 195 -13.22 -18.05 6.09
C ASP A 195 -12.08 -17.95 7.12
N SER A 196 -11.54 -16.72 7.32
CA SER A 196 -11.19 -16.14 8.65
C SER A 196 -10.17 -14.98 8.64
N LEU A 197 -10.15 -14.05 7.69
CA LEU A 197 -9.17 -12.93 7.75
C LEU A 197 -9.75 -11.51 7.59
N TRP A 198 -11.05 -11.34 7.85
CA TRP A 198 -11.68 -10.01 7.97
C TRP A 198 -12.54 -9.89 9.23
N SER A 199 -11.98 -10.17 10.40
CA SER A 199 -12.60 -9.81 11.67
C SER A 199 -11.54 -9.37 12.68
N CYS A 200 -11.34 -8.05 12.76
CA CYS A 200 -11.07 -7.26 13.96
C CYS A 200 -11.04 -5.77 13.57
#